data_AF-A0A0U3H367-F1
#
_entry.id   AF-A0A0U3H367-F1
#
_cell.length_a   1.000
_cell.length_b   1.000
_cell.length_c   1.000
_cell.angle_alpha   90.00
_cell.angle_beta   90.00
_cell.angle_gamma   90.00
#
_symmetry.space_group_name_H-M   'P 1'
#
loop_
_entity.id
_entity.type
_entity.pdbx_description
1 polymer ?
#
loop_
_entity_poly.entity_id
_entity_poly.type
_entity_poly.pdbx_seq_one_letter_code
_entity_poly.pdbx_strand_id
1 'polypeptide(L)'
;MALITRLPCENSLIEKINSLNVDYVVGLGDVECPQFLRDFYGILGEMDNITTMKYLKNTGKLIESSFLTFSTNFSNITITHFPPRLEYGSLIVRNQILTNSPKIVFHGHSEVQKIYNLGLTKIVSIGSGEKGYYVIYDSNMNEIILKRSSH
;
A
#
# COMPACT_ATOMS: atom_id res chain seq x y z
N MET A 1 5.28 -10.55 -1.05
CA MET A 1 5.24 -9.14 -1.52
C MET A 1 5.43 -8.20 -0.34
N ALA A 2 6.07 -7.05 -0.54
CA ALA A 2 6.12 -5.97 0.47
C ALA A 2 5.17 -4.84 0.09
N LEU A 3 4.39 -4.33 1.04
CA LEU A 3 3.51 -3.18 0.87
C LEU A 3 4.05 -1.99 1.66
N ILE A 4 4.08 -0.83 1.01
CA ILE A 4 4.62 0.43 1.55
C ILE A 4 3.70 1.61 1.19
N THR A 5 3.83 2.72 1.90
CA THR A 5 3.19 4.02 1.60
C THR A 5 4.00 5.11 2.30
N ARG A 6 3.85 6.38 1.90
CA ARG A 6 4.52 7.52 2.55
C ARG A 6 6.01 7.23 2.72
N LEU A 7 6.66 6.90 1.60
CA LEU A 7 8.10 6.59 1.58
C LEU A 7 8.81 7.79 0.93
N PRO A 8 9.62 8.54 1.70
CA PRO A 8 10.36 9.67 1.16
C PRO A 8 11.49 9.18 0.27
N CYS A 9 12.03 10.06 -0.56
CA CYS A 9 13.18 9.80 -1.43
C CYS A 9 14.49 9.78 -0.62
N GLU A 10 14.56 8.94 0.41
CA GLU A 10 15.73 8.77 1.27
C GLU A 10 16.47 7.46 0.93
N ASN A 11 17.77 7.56 0.64
CA ASN A 11 18.58 6.43 0.21
C ASN A 11 18.56 5.27 1.23
N SER A 12 18.62 5.56 2.53
CA SER A 12 18.64 4.54 3.59
C SER A 12 17.38 3.67 3.56
N LEU A 13 16.21 4.29 3.37
CA LEU A 13 14.93 3.61 3.29
C LEU A 13 14.77 2.86 1.97
N ILE A 14 15.20 3.45 0.86
CA ILE A 14 15.19 2.81 -0.46
C ILE A 14 16.05 1.55 -0.45
N GLU A 15 17.30 1.63 0.03
CA GLU A 15 18.20 0.47 0.17
C GLU A 15 17.59 -0.59 1.07
N LYS A 16 16.96 -0.18 2.17
CA LYS A 16 16.27 -1.11 3.08
C LYS A 16 15.16 -1.87 2.37
N ILE A 17 14.27 -1.20 1.66
CA ILE A 17 13.20 -1.85 0.90
C ILE A 17 13.79 -2.74 -0.21
N ASN A 18 14.83 -2.27 -0.89
CA ASN A 18 15.54 -3.04 -1.92
C ASN A 18 16.32 -4.23 -1.37
N SER A 19 16.55 -4.33 -0.07
CA SER A 19 17.17 -5.50 0.57
C SER A 19 16.18 -6.61 0.99
N LEU A 20 14.86 -6.34 0.97
CA LEU A 20 13.85 -7.30 1.42
C LEU A 20 13.78 -8.54 0.52
N ASN A 21 13.77 -9.75 1.07
CA ASN A 21 13.60 -10.95 0.25
C ASN A 21 12.12 -11.13 -0.17
N VAL A 22 11.68 -10.35 -1.16
CA VAL A 22 10.33 -10.36 -1.74
C VAL A 22 10.42 -10.20 -3.26
N ASP A 23 9.43 -10.77 -3.97
CA ASP A 23 9.37 -10.68 -5.44
C ASP A 23 8.92 -9.31 -5.94
N TYR A 24 8.04 -8.63 -5.20
CA TYR A 24 7.45 -7.34 -5.59
C TYR A 24 7.30 -6.39 -4.41
N VAL A 25 7.47 -5.10 -4.70
CA VAL A 25 7.14 -3.98 -3.82
C VAL A 25 5.89 -3.30 -4.35
N VAL A 26 4.86 -3.18 -3.51
CA VAL A 26 3.58 -2.57 -3.85
C VAL A 26 3.40 -1.26 -3.06
N GLY A 27 3.44 -0.14 -3.76
CA GLY A 27 3.20 1.18 -3.20
C GLY A 27 1.71 1.51 -3.13
N LEU A 28 1.24 1.91 -1.95
CA LEU A 28 -0.12 2.35 -1.71
C LEU A 28 -0.26 3.86 -1.74
N GLY A 29 0.46 4.54 -2.64
CA GLY A 29 0.52 5.99 -2.75
C GLY A 29 1.53 6.66 -1.83
N ASP A 30 1.87 7.90 -2.18
CA ASP A 30 2.85 8.78 -1.54
C ASP A 30 4.24 8.13 -1.47
N VAL A 31 4.73 7.64 -2.62
CA VAL A 31 6.10 7.13 -2.74
C VAL A 31 6.83 8.10 -3.65
N GLU A 32 7.76 8.87 -3.09
CA GLU A 32 8.37 9.99 -3.81
C GLU A 32 9.27 9.55 -4.97
N CYS A 33 9.97 8.43 -4.80
CA CYS A 33 10.98 7.95 -5.75
C CYS A 33 10.83 6.46 -6.12
N PRO A 34 9.70 6.07 -6.73
CA PRO A 34 9.45 4.67 -7.09
C PRO A 34 10.41 4.14 -8.17
N GLN A 35 11.10 5.01 -8.90
CA GLN A 35 12.12 4.64 -9.88
C GLN A 35 13.36 4.00 -9.29
N PHE A 36 13.62 4.20 -7.99
CA PHE A 36 14.76 3.60 -7.30
C PHE A 36 14.40 2.33 -6.52
N LEU A 37 13.13 1.92 -6.54
CA LEU A 37 12.66 0.70 -5.91
C LEU A 37 12.63 -0.45 -6.91
N ARG A 38 13.20 -1.59 -6.54
CA ARG A 38 13.18 -2.79 -7.38
C ARG A 38 11.75 -3.35 -7.47
N ASP A 39 11.40 -3.86 -8.65
CA ASP A 39 10.14 -4.58 -8.90
C ASP A 39 8.90 -3.88 -8.32
N PHE A 40 8.91 -2.54 -8.43
CA PHE A 40 7.89 -1.67 -7.87
C PHE A 40 6.66 -1.56 -8.77
N TYR A 41 5.49 -1.70 -8.17
CA TYR A 41 4.18 -1.37 -8.72
C TYR A 41 3.40 -0.57 -7.69
N GLY A 42 2.47 0.29 -8.10
CA GLY A 42 1.71 1.02 -7.09
C GLY A 42 0.48 1.74 -7.60
N ILE A 43 -0.34 2.17 -6.64
CA ILE A 43 -1.41 3.16 -6.83
C ILE A 43 -0.89 4.54 -6.44
N LEU A 44 -1.59 5.59 -6.89
CA LEU A 44 -1.26 6.97 -6.53
C LEU A 44 -1.92 7.38 -5.19
N GLY A 45 -1.20 8.19 -4.42
CA GLY A 45 -1.68 8.97 -3.28
C GLY A 45 -1.78 10.45 -3.62
N GLU A 46 -2.28 11.28 -2.71
CA GLU A 46 -2.47 12.71 -2.99
C GLU A 46 -1.16 13.50 -3.11
N MET A 47 -0.06 13.01 -2.53
CA MET A 47 1.23 13.69 -2.59
C MET A 47 2.07 13.26 -3.81
N ASP A 48 1.62 12.25 -4.56
CA ASP A 48 2.31 11.81 -5.77
C ASP A 48 2.20 12.86 -6.88
N ASN A 49 3.35 13.42 -7.27
CA ASN A 49 3.40 14.46 -8.29
C ASN A 49 3.22 13.90 -9.72
N ILE A 50 3.12 14.82 -10.69
CA ILE A 50 2.92 14.47 -12.11
C ILE A 50 4.07 13.62 -12.68
N THR A 51 5.28 13.75 -12.15
CA THR A 51 6.45 12.98 -12.56
C THR A 51 6.30 11.52 -12.12
N THR A 52 5.93 11.29 -10.86
CA THR A 52 5.61 9.96 -10.33
C THR A 52 4.50 9.30 -11.15
N MET A 53 3.40 10.01 -11.40
CA MET A 53 2.31 9.49 -12.24
C MET A 53 2.81 9.13 -13.65
N LYS A 54 3.54 10.01 -14.32
CA LYS A 54 4.06 9.77 -15.68
C LYS A 54 5.00 8.58 -15.72
N TYR A 55 5.91 8.46 -14.74
CA TYR A 55 6.81 7.32 -14.64
C TYR A 55 6.03 6.01 -14.51
N LEU A 56 5.09 5.92 -13.56
CA LEU A 56 4.32 4.69 -13.34
C LEU A 56 3.47 4.31 -14.56
N LYS A 57 2.82 5.29 -15.21
CA LYS A 57 2.04 5.04 -16.44
C LYS A 57 2.92 4.59 -17.59
N ASN A 58 3.98 5.33 -17.89
CA ASN A 58 4.83 5.07 -19.05
C ASN A 58 5.62 3.76 -18.93
N THR A 59 5.82 3.26 -17.72
CA THR A 59 6.53 2.00 -17.45
C THR A 59 5.58 0.82 -17.16
N GLY A 60 4.26 1.02 -17.24
CA GLY A 60 3.28 -0.03 -16.94
C GLY A 60 3.28 -0.48 -15.47
N LYS A 61 3.77 0.37 -14.56
CA LYS A 61 3.88 0.11 -13.11
C LYS A 61 2.72 0.67 -12.30
N LEU A 62 1.84 1.46 -12.93
CA LEU A 62 0.62 1.95 -12.30
C LEU A 62 -0.42 0.83 -12.20
N ILE A 63 -0.92 0.57 -11.00
CA ILE A 63 -2.01 -0.37 -10.75
C ILE A 63 -3.33 0.38 -10.90
N GLU A 64 -3.98 0.27 -12.06
CA GLU A 64 -5.27 0.94 -12.29
C GLU A 64 -6.47 0.12 -11.76
N SER A 65 -6.45 -1.20 -11.96
CA SER A 65 -7.56 -2.10 -11.61
C SER A 65 -7.12 -3.28 -10.74
N SER A 66 -6.05 -3.97 -11.13
CA SER A 66 -5.54 -5.16 -10.44
C SER A 66 -4.06 -5.39 -10.70
N PHE A 67 -3.43 -6.10 -9.77
CA PHE A 67 -2.06 -6.58 -9.89
C PHE A 67 -1.92 -7.85 -9.06
N LEU A 68 -1.63 -8.98 -9.72
CA LEU A 68 -1.63 -10.31 -9.10
C LEU A 68 -2.96 -10.56 -8.36
N THR A 69 -2.90 -10.73 -7.04
CA THR A 69 -4.09 -10.95 -6.20
C THR A 69 -4.75 -9.66 -5.71
N PHE A 70 -4.12 -8.49 -5.91
CA PHE A 70 -4.63 -7.22 -5.44
C PHE A 70 -5.61 -6.60 -6.45
N SER A 71 -6.65 -5.96 -5.93
CA SER A 71 -7.58 -5.14 -6.72
C SER A 71 -7.74 -3.74 -6.12
N THR A 72 -8.17 -2.78 -6.93
CA THR A 72 -8.54 -1.42 -6.48
C THR A 72 -10.05 -1.22 -6.41
N ASN A 73 -10.83 -2.24 -6.78
CA ASN A 73 -12.28 -2.19 -6.94
C ASN A 73 -13.08 -2.85 -5.79
N PHE A 74 -12.45 -3.14 -4.66
CA PHE A 74 -13.10 -3.72 -3.47
C PHE A 74 -13.70 -5.12 -3.65
N SER A 75 -13.20 -5.91 -4.61
CA SER A 75 -13.73 -7.24 -4.93
C SER A 75 -13.31 -8.37 -3.97
N ASN A 76 -12.06 -8.40 -3.51
CA ASN A 76 -11.55 -9.46 -2.62
C ASN A 76 -10.39 -9.00 -1.73
N ILE A 77 -9.15 -9.05 -2.23
CA ILE A 77 -7.98 -8.50 -1.54
C ILE A 77 -7.70 -7.16 -2.18
N THR A 78 -8.00 -6.09 -1.47
CA THR A 78 -8.03 -4.75 -2.04
C THR A 78 -6.93 -3.88 -1.48
N ILE A 79 -6.39 -3.02 -2.33
CA ILE A 79 -5.45 -1.98 -1.98
C ILE A 79 -6.08 -0.61 -2.23
N THR A 80 -5.85 0.33 -1.34
CA THR A 80 -6.32 1.71 -1.49
C THR A 80 -5.36 2.67 -0.79
N HIS A 81 -5.29 3.92 -1.25
CA HIS A 81 -4.48 4.91 -0.57
C HIS A 81 -5.16 5.37 0.73
N PHE A 82 -6.46 5.68 0.66
CA PHE A 82 -7.17 6.33 1.76
C PHE A 82 -7.66 5.35 2.85
N PRO A 83 -7.58 5.73 4.14
CA PRO A 83 -8.11 4.91 5.22
C PRO A 83 -9.65 5.00 5.28
N PRO A 84 -10.37 3.97 5.77
CA PRO A 84 -11.84 3.99 5.88
C PRO A 84 -12.40 4.64 7.17
N ARG A 85 -11.57 5.34 7.95
CA ARG A 85 -11.97 5.96 9.23
C ARG A 85 -12.45 7.40 9.06
N LEU A 86 -13.35 7.85 9.93
CA LEU A 86 -14.07 9.13 9.78
C LEU A 86 -13.22 10.38 10.07
N GLU A 87 -12.31 10.32 11.06
CA GLU A 87 -11.58 11.53 11.47
C GLU A 87 -10.55 11.99 10.42
N TYR A 88 -10.00 11.07 9.62
CA TYR A 88 -8.91 11.34 8.67
C TYR A 88 -8.93 10.41 7.45
N GLY A 89 -10.12 10.00 7.01
CA GLY A 89 -10.25 8.99 5.96
C GLY A 89 -11.49 9.15 5.10
N SER A 90 -11.60 8.29 4.09
CA SER A 90 -12.59 8.40 3.03
C SER A 90 -13.87 7.64 3.39
N LEU A 91 -14.97 8.41 3.53
CA LEU A 91 -16.33 7.87 3.61
C LEU A 91 -16.68 6.99 2.42
N ILE A 92 -16.18 7.33 1.22
CA ILE A 92 -16.40 6.56 0.00
C ILE A 92 -15.75 5.19 0.13
N VAL A 93 -14.47 5.14 0.55
CA VAL A 93 -13.76 3.88 0.78
C VAL A 93 -14.47 3.05 1.84
N ARG A 94 -14.88 3.67 2.96
CA ARG A 94 -15.62 2.99 4.01
C ARG A 94 -16.90 2.33 3.48
N ASN A 95 -17.68 3.08 2.71
CA ASN A 95 -18.93 2.57 2.14
C ASN A 95 -18.67 1.43 1.16
N GLN A 96 -17.68 1.55 0.29
CA GLN A 96 -17.30 0.46 -0.64
C GLN A 96 -16.90 -0.82 0.10
N ILE A 97 -16.19 -0.70 1.23
CA ILE A 97 -15.83 -1.84 2.06
C ILE A 97 -17.07 -2.49 2.68
N LEU A 98 -17.97 -1.69 3.26
CA LEU A 98 -19.19 -2.22 3.89
C LEU A 98 -20.15 -2.84 2.87
N THR A 99 -20.23 -2.28 1.66
CA THR A 99 -21.09 -2.80 0.59
C THR A 99 -20.52 -4.09 -0.03
N ASN A 100 -19.24 -4.10 -0.39
CA ASN A 100 -18.66 -5.22 -1.14
C ASN A 100 -18.07 -6.31 -0.24
N SER A 101 -17.83 -5.99 1.04
CA SER A 101 -17.23 -6.89 2.03
C SER A 101 -16.01 -7.66 1.53
N PRO A 102 -14.97 -6.98 0.98
CA PRO A 102 -13.73 -7.63 0.58
C PRO A 102 -13.13 -8.41 1.76
N LYS A 103 -12.39 -9.49 1.49
CA LYS A 103 -11.77 -10.29 2.54
C LYS A 103 -10.73 -9.48 3.33
N ILE A 104 -9.88 -8.74 2.62
CA ILE A 104 -8.81 -7.94 3.19
C ILE A 104 -8.72 -6.60 2.45
N VAL A 105 -8.51 -5.52 3.17
CA VAL A 105 -8.15 -4.21 2.60
C VAL A 105 -6.85 -3.73 3.22
N PHE A 106 -5.84 -3.53 2.39
CA PHE A 106 -4.65 -2.79 2.76
C PHE A 106 -4.84 -1.33 2.41
N HIS A 107 -4.55 -0.43 3.35
CA HIS A 107 -4.62 1.00 3.08
C HIS A 107 -3.34 1.75 3.47
N GLY A 108 -3.05 2.79 2.70
CA GLY A 108 -1.98 3.74 2.93
C GLY A 108 -2.38 4.90 3.85
N HIS A 109 -1.68 6.03 3.69
CA HIS A 109 -1.95 7.37 4.23
C HIS A 109 -1.86 7.54 5.77
N SER A 110 -2.26 6.53 6.54
CA SER A 110 -2.18 6.55 8.01
C SER A 110 -0.75 6.31 8.49
N GLU A 111 -0.29 7.13 9.43
CA GLU A 111 1.05 6.98 10.01
C GLU A 111 1.18 5.75 10.92
N VAL A 112 0.07 5.23 11.43
CA VAL A 112 0.04 4.15 12.41
C VAL A 112 -0.23 2.83 11.72
N GLN A 113 0.68 1.87 11.90
CA GLN A 113 0.51 0.50 11.46
C GLN A 113 -0.42 -0.26 12.41
N LYS A 114 -1.46 -0.92 11.88
CA LYS A 114 -2.43 -1.68 12.68
C LYS A 114 -3.29 -2.62 11.84
N ILE A 115 -3.81 -3.66 12.48
CA ILE A 115 -4.85 -4.54 11.93
C ILE A 115 -6.12 -4.39 12.76
N TYR A 116 -7.26 -4.27 12.11
CA TYR A 116 -8.58 -4.19 12.75
C TYR A 116 -9.66 -4.69 11.79
N ASN A 117 -10.90 -4.81 12.26
CA ASN A 117 -12.02 -5.20 11.40
C ASN A 117 -12.94 -4.01 11.13
N LEU A 118 -13.54 -3.99 9.93
CA LEU A 118 -14.65 -3.13 9.57
C LEU A 118 -15.74 -4.01 8.95
N GLY A 119 -16.78 -4.32 9.73
CA GLY A 119 -17.74 -5.36 9.36
C GLY A 119 -17.04 -6.73 9.26
N LEU A 120 -17.22 -7.41 8.12
CA LEU A 120 -16.60 -8.70 7.82
C LEU A 120 -15.19 -8.59 7.22
N THR A 121 -14.76 -7.37 6.87
CA THR A 121 -13.48 -7.12 6.22
C THR A 121 -12.36 -6.93 7.24
N LYS A 122 -11.23 -7.62 7.03
CA LYS A 122 -9.98 -7.34 7.73
C LYS A 122 -9.29 -6.13 7.11
N ILE A 123 -9.03 -5.11 7.91
CA ILE A 123 -8.34 -3.88 7.50
C ILE A 123 -6.89 -3.91 7.99
N VAL A 124 -5.96 -3.58 7.11
CA VAL A 124 -4.53 -3.49 7.39
C VAL A 124 -4.05 -2.09 7.02
N SER A 125 -3.75 -1.29 8.03
CA SER A 125 -3.05 -0.02 7.85
C SER A 125 -1.56 -0.30 7.73
N ILE A 126 -0.95 0.09 6.61
CA ILE A 126 0.48 -0.18 6.37
C ILE A 126 1.37 0.57 7.36
N GLY A 127 0.99 1.79 7.74
CA GLY A 127 1.83 2.70 8.51
C GLY A 127 2.77 3.50 7.60
N SER A 128 3.33 4.60 8.12
CA SER A 128 4.22 5.47 7.32
C SER A 128 5.60 4.83 7.10
N GLY A 129 6.03 4.77 5.84
CA GLY A 129 7.37 4.36 5.43
C GLY A 129 8.45 5.28 5.99
N GLU A 130 8.18 6.58 6.17
CA GLU A 130 9.05 7.55 6.87
C GLU A 130 9.42 7.07 8.28
N LYS A 131 8.52 6.31 8.94
CA LYS A 131 8.74 5.75 10.30
C LYS A 131 9.30 4.32 10.27
N GLY A 132 9.67 3.84 9.08
CA GLY A 132 10.19 2.51 8.81
C GLY A 132 9.13 1.41 8.69
N TYR A 133 7.83 1.75 8.65
CA TYR A 133 6.77 0.73 8.56
C TYR A 133 6.62 0.16 7.15
N TYR A 134 6.39 -1.15 7.09
CA TYR A 134 5.99 -1.87 5.88
C TYR A 134 5.26 -3.16 6.26
N VAL A 135 4.55 -3.76 5.31
CA VAL A 135 3.87 -5.04 5.53
C VAL A 135 4.43 -6.08 4.57
N ILE A 136 4.72 -7.28 5.08
CA ILE A 136 4.95 -8.45 4.23
C ILE A 136 3.62 -9.19 4.09
N TYR A 137 3.21 -9.41 2.84
CA TYR A 137 2.06 -10.25 2.52
C TYR A 137 2.51 -11.44 1.69
N ASP A 138 2.23 -12.63 2.21
CA ASP A 138 2.35 -13.89 1.49
C ASP A 138 0.96 -14.29 0.98
N SER A 139 0.77 -14.23 -0.34
CA SER A 139 -0.50 -14.58 -0.97
C SER A 139 -0.80 -16.07 -0.96
N ASN A 140 0.22 -16.94 -0.92
CA ASN A 140 0.05 -18.38 -0.90
C ASN A 140 -0.47 -18.84 0.47
N MET A 141 0.08 -18.26 1.54
CA MET A 141 -0.30 -18.57 2.92
C MET A 141 -1.40 -17.66 3.47
N ASN A 142 -1.77 -16.59 2.76
CA ASN A 142 -2.61 -15.50 3.27
C ASN A 142 -2.09 -14.88 4.57
N GLU A 143 -0.76 -14.84 4.73
CA GLU A 143 -0.11 -14.36 5.95
C GLU A 143 0.22 -12.88 5.83
N ILE A 144 -0.06 -12.12 6.88
CA ILE A 144 0.16 -10.68 6.97
C ILE A 144 1.11 -10.43 8.14
N ILE A 145 2.30 -9.93 7.84
CA ILE A 145 3.31 -9.65 8.85
C ILE A 145 3.58 -8.15 8.87
N LEU A 146 3.20 -7.51 9.97
CA LEU A 146 3.50 -6.11 10.25
C LEU A 146 4.98 -5.99 10.61
N LYS A 147 5.71 -5.13 9.89
CA LYS A 147 7.13 -4.90 10.12
C LYS A 147 7.42 -3.42 10.30
N ARG A 148 8.45 -3.16 11.09
CA ARG A 148 9.09 -1.86 11.23
C ARG A 148 10.59 -2.04 11.15
N SER A 149 11.24 -1.30 10.27
CA SER A 149 12.70 -1.17 10.27
C SER A 149 13.08 -0.23 11.41
N SER A 150 13.90 -0.71 12.35
CA SER A 150 14.62 0.16 13.29
C SER A 150 15.61 1.01 12.49
N HIS A 151 15.69 2.30 12.80
CA HIS A 151 16.81 3.16 12.40
C HIS A 151 18.09 2.71 13.10
#